data_AF-A0A7Y2ZG85-F1
#
_entry.id   AF-A0A7Y2ZG85-F1
#
_cell.length_a   1.000
_cell.length_b   1.000
_cell.length_c   1.000
_cell.angle_alpha   90.00
_cell.angle_beta   90.00
_cell.angle_gamma   90.00
#
_symmetry.space_group_name_H-M   'P 1'
#
loop_
_entity.id
_entity.type
_entity.pdbx_description
1 polymer ?
#
loop_
_entity_poly.entity_id
_entity_poly.type
_entity_poly.pdbx_seq_one_letter_code
_entity_poly.pdbx_strand_id
1 'polypeptide(L)'
;MQVNSALCFLFGAAALVVVASGPPAMRSRRGQRLLITSGTFLIIVSSATLLQYVLHIDLGIDELLFDAYVVTRTSHPGRMSPWTAMGFIAMGAVVLLGITPTPGSRRFTLMATLTGFVGILASTVLVLYVLELDPALGAASSNAMAVHTAGLFWVLSIGAGTMLSLGSPLARRAFRVTPVLLGIMVTLTVRQGLVDRDRFMRAAATQEWVEQTKSYSLSLLRLRIDAIDRMARRIGAGAYRSADEWGIDAAYYLDRVLDGHGVGVLDEELNVEWALSDPALALELEEWIGRPAAGSVALRAAAERVTLLT
;
A
#
# COMPACT_ATOMS: atom_id res chain seq x y z
N MET A 1 -21.66 2.33 6.02
CA MET A 1 -21.95 0.91 5.72
C MET A 1 -22.59 0.86 4.35
N GLN A 2 -22.26 -0.14 3.52
CA GLN A 2 -22.94 -0.30 2.25
C GLN A 2 -24.37 -0.80 2.48
N VAL A 3 -25.30 -0.42 1.60
CA VAL A 3 -26.73 -0.78 1.71
C VAL A 3 -26.91 -2.30 1.70
N ASN A 4 -26.17 -3.00 0.83
CA ASN A 4 -26.16 -4.46 0.75
C ASN A 4 -25.79 -5.10 2.09
N SER A 5 -24.77 -4.59 2.78
CA SER A 5 -24.39 -5.11 4.10
C SER A 5 -25.49 -4.87 5.15
N ALA A 6 -26.15 -3.72 5.12
CA ALA A 6 -27.24 -3.42 6.06
C ALA A 6 -28.44 -4.37 5.86
N LEU A 7 -28.82 -4.64 4.61
CA LEU A 7 -29.88 -5.61 4.31
C LEU A 7 -29.49 -7.02 4.76
N CYS A 8 -28.26 -7.46 4.47
CA CYS A 8 -27.78 -8.76 4.95
C CYS A 8 -27.79 -8.87 6.47
N PHE A 9 -27.47 -7.80 7.21
CA PHE A 9 -27.60 -7.78 8.67
C PHE A 9 -29.06 -7.87 9.13
N LEU A 10 -29.97 -7.14 8.49
CA LEU A 10 -31.39 -7.17 8.84
C LEU A 10 -31.99 -8.57 8.65
N PHE A 11 -31.80 -9.16 7.46
CA PHE A 11 -32.29 -10.50 7.16
C PHE A 11 -31.60 -11.58 8.00
N GLY A 12 -30.29 -11.43 8.25
CA GLY A 12 -29.51 -12.32 9.10
C GLY A 12 -29.97 -12.29 10.55
N ALA A 13 -30.18 -11.10 11.13
CA ALA A 13 -30.66 -10.96 12.50
C ALA A 13 -32.09 -11.52 12.67
N ALA A 14 -33.01 -11.19 11.76
CA ALA A 14 -34.37 -11.72 11.79
C ALA A 14 -34.39 -13.25 11.69
N ALA A 15 -33.56 -13.82 10.82
CA ALA A 15 -33.41 -15.26 10.70
C ALA A 15 -32.83 -15.88 11.99
N LEU A 16 -31.82 -15.24 12.60
CA LEU A 16 -31.22 -15.74 13.83
C LEU A 16 -32.21 -15.79 15.00
N VAL A 17 -33.08 -14.79 15.12
CA VAL A 17 -34.16 -14.78 16.13
C VAL A 17 -35.09 -15.99 15.96
N VAL A 18 -35.45 -16.32 14.71
CA VAL A 18 -36.25 -17.52 14.41
C VAL A 18 -35.48 -18.80 14.72
N VAL A 19 -34.16 -18.83 14.46
CA VAL A 19 -33.30 -19.95 14.88
C VAL A 19 -33.30 -20.12 16.40
N ALA A 20 -33.27 -19.01 17.15
CA ALA A 20 -33.22 -19.00 18.61
C ALA A 20 -34.56 -19.32 19.30
N SER A 21 -35.69 -19.10 18.63
CA SER A 21 -37.02 -19.24 19.21
C SER A 21 -37.47 -20.69 19.46
N GLY A 22 -36.68 -21.69 19.06
CA GLY A 22 -36.97 -23.09 19.37
C GLY A 22 -36.44 -24.08 18.34
N PRO A 23 -36.65 -25.39 18.59
CA PRO A 23 -36.18 -26.44 17.71
C PRO A 23 -36.85 -26.38 16.34
N PRO A 24 -36.19 -26.87 15.27
CA PRO A 24 -36.68 -26.77 13.89
C PRO A 24 -38.09 -27.36 13.69
N ALA A 25 -38.44 -28.40 14.44
CA ALA A 25 -39.73 -29.08 14.40
C ALA A 25 -40.91 -28.25 14.93
N MET A 26 -40.65 -27.26 15.79
CA MET A 26 -41.68 -26.40 16.39
C MET A 26 -41.85 -25.06 15.65
N ARG A 27 -41.08 -24.81 14.59
CA ARG A 27 -41.13 -23.53 13.87
C ARG A 27 -42.30 -23.48 12.90
N SER A 28 -42.97 -22.33 12.83
CA SER A 28 -44.05 -22.09 11.88
C SER A 28 -43.55 -22.17 10.43
N ARG A 29 -44.44 -22.50 9.49
CA ARG A 29 -44.13 -22.51 8.04
C ARG A 29 -43.60 -21.15 7.56
N ARG A 30 -44.10 -20.04 8.12
CA ARG A 30 -43.62 -18.68 7.83
C ARG A 30 -42.17 -18.49 8.32
N GLY A 31 -41.86 -18.96 9.52
CA GLY A 31 -40.50 -18.94 10.07
C GLY A 31 -39.52 -19.74 9.22
N GLN A 32 -39.89 -20.95 8.80
CA GLN A 32 -39.04 -21.75 7.90
C GLN A 32 -38.79 -21.06 6.54
N ARG A 33 -39.82 -20.47 5.94
CA ARG A 33 -39.66 -19.69 4.70
C ARG A 33 -38.70 -18.53 4.89
N LEU A 34 -38.83 -17.78 6.00
CA LEU A 34 -37.92 -16.68 6.33
C LEU A 34 -36.46 -17.15 6.44
N LEU A 35 -36.21 -18.29 7.09
CA LEU A 35 -34.85 -18.86 7.18
C LEU A 35 -34.28 -19.21 5.81
N ILE A 36 -35.09 -19.84 4.94
CA ILE A 36 -34.66 -20.21 3.58
C ILE A 36 -34.36 -18.95 2.77
N THR A 37 -35.27 -17.97 2.76
CA THR A 37 -35.11 -16.74 1.98
C THR A 37 -33.93 -15.93 2.48
N SER A 38 -33.83 -15.71 3.79
CA SER A 38 -32.72 -14.94 4.37
C SER A 38 -31.38 -15.65 4.17
N GLY A 39 -31.27 -16.93 4.51
CA GLY A 39 -30.02 -17.68 4.37
C GLY A 39 -29.53 -17.76 2.93
N THR A 40 -30.44 -18.00 1.99
CA THR A 40 -30.13 -18.03 0.55
C THR A 40 -29.75 -16.64 0.03
N PHE A 41 -30.48 -15.59 0.44
CA PHE A 41 -30.16 -14.21 0.07
C PHE A 41 -28.76 -13.80 0.54
N LEU A 42 -28.40 -14.08 1.80
CA LEU A 42 -27.07 -13.79 2.36
C LEU A 42 -25.96 -14.44 1.53
N ILE A 43 -26.13 -15.73 1.17
CA ILE A 43 -25.13 -16.47 0.38
C ILE A 43 -25.05 -15.89 -1.04
N ILE A 44 -26.17 -15.74 -1.74
CA ILE A 44 -26.17 -15.29 -3.14
C ILE A 44 -25.53 -13.91 -3.28
N VAL A 45 -25.97 -12.92 -2.49
CA VAL A 45 -25.45 -11.55 -2.58
C VAL A 45 -23.95 -11.53 -2.30
N SER A 46 -23.53 -12.20 -1.22
CA SER A 46 -22.13 -12.21 -0.80
C SER A 46 -21.22 -12.99 -1.75
N SER A 47 -21.70 -14.10 -2.30
CA SER A 47 -20.98 -14.87 -3.32
C SER A 47 -20.87 -14.11 -4.63
N ALA A 48 -21.90 -13.37 -5.03
CA ALA A 48 -21.84 -12.50 -6.20
C ALA A 48 -20.80 -11.38 -6.00
N THR A 49 -20.74 -10.76 -4.82
CA THR A 49 -19.68 -9.78 -4.51
C THR A 49 -18.28 -10.42 -4.57
N LEU A 50 -18.07 -11.61 -4.00
CA LEU A 50 -16.77 -12.29 -4.11
C LEU A 50 -16.41 -12.60 -5.57
N LEU A 51 -17.39 -13.00 -6.38
CA LEU A 51 -17.17 -13.28 -7.79
C LEU A 51 -16.75 -12.02 -8.56
N GLN A 52 -17.31 -10.85 -8.22
CA GLN A 52 -16.85 -9.57 -8.77
C GLN A 52 -15.38 -9.28 -8.45
N TYR A 53 -14.92 -9.61 -7.24
CA TYR A 53 -13.50 -9.45 -6.89
C TYR A 53 -12.60 -10.43 -7.67
N VAL A 54 -13.02 -11.68 -7.85
CA VAL A 54 -12.22 -12.73 -8.52
C VAL A 54 -12.17 -12.52 -10.04
N LEU A 55 -13.30 -12.17 -10.66
CA LEU A 55 -13.40 -11.99 -12.10
C LEU A 55 -13.10 -10.54 -12.55
N HIS A 56 -12.88 -9.62 -11.60
CA HIS A 56 -12.71 -8.19 -11.86
C HIS A 56 -13.85 -7.58 -12.69
N ILE A 57 -15.07 -8.12 -12.57
CA ILE A 57 -16.27 -7.61 -13.23
C ILE A 57 -17.06 -6.72 -12.27
N ASP A 58 -17.85 -5.80 -12.83
CA ASP A 58 -18.89 -5.10 -12.10
C ASP A 58 -20.26 -5.69 -12.46
N LEU A 59 -20.98 -6.19 -11.46
CA LEU A 59 -22.34 -6.70 -11.66
C LEU A 59 -23.40 -5.61 -11.41
N GLY A 60 -23.02 -4.43 -10.92
CA GLY A 60 -23.94 -3.35 -10.57
C GLY A 60 -24.85 -3.64 -9.37
N ILE A 61 -24.72 -4.80 -8.72
CA ILE A 61 -25.55 -5.19 -7.56
C ILE A 61 -25.27 -4.31 -6.34
N ASP A 62 -24.10 -3.67 -6.30
CA ASP A 62 -23.63 -2.86 -5.17
C ASP A 62 -24.20 -1.43 -5.18
N GLU A 63 -24.72 -0.98 -6.32
CA GLU A 63 -25.32 0.36 -6.50
C GLU A 63 -26.81 0.30 -6.89
N LEU A 64 -27.40 -0.90 -6.99
CA LEU A 64 -28.76 -1.12 -7.51
C LEU A 64 -29.86 -0.43 -6.67
N LEU A 65 -29.59 -0.14 -5.40
CA LEU A 65 -30.55 0.47 -4.47
C LEU A 65 -30.24 1.93 -4.16
N PHE A 66 -28.95 2.30 -4.08
CA PHE A 66 -28.47 3.64 -3.80
C PHE A 66 -27.04 3.79 -4.32
N ASP A 67 -26.71 4.97 -4.86
CA ASP A 67 -25.35 5.33 -5.23
C ASP A 67 -24.40 5.32 -4.02
N ALA A 68 -23.13 5.00 -4.26
CA ALA A 68 -22.11 4.88 -3.22
C ALA A 68 -21.90 6.21 -2.45
N TYR A 69 -22.49 6.33 -1.26
CA TYR A 69 -22.38 7.54 -0.41
C TYR A 69 -21.00 7.74 0.25
N VAL A 70 -20.12 6.72 0.23
CA VAL A 70 -18.79 6.75 0.88
C VAL A 70 -17.71 6.33 -0.12
N VAL A 71 -17.06 7.33 -0.72
CA VAL A 71 -16.03 7.14 -1.77
C VAL A 71 -14.60 7.04 -1.18
N THR A 72 -14.40 7.39 0.09
CA THR A 72 -13.07 7.84 0.56
C THR A 72 -12.14 6.79 1.17
N ARG A 73 -12.50 5.49 1.30
CA ARG A 73 -11.66 4.51 2.03
C ARG A 73 -11.63 3.07 1.50
N THR A 74 -12.09 2.81 0.28
CA THR A 74 -12.12 1.46 -0.29
C THR A 74 -11.65 1.46 -1.73
N SER A 75 -10.89 0.43 -2.14
CA SER A 75 -10.37 0.28 -3.51
C SER A 75 -11.47 0.22 -4.58
N HIS A 76 -12.67 -0.23 -4.20
CA HIS A 76 -13.89 -0.19 -5.02
C HIS A 76 -15.05 0.39 -4.19
N PRO A 77 -15.40 1.68 -4.35
CA PRO A 77 -16.56 2.30 -3.71
C PRO A 77 -17.85 1.50 -3.96
N GLY A 78 -18.79 1.55 -3.03
CA GLY A 78 -20.08 0.82 -3.12
C GLY A 78 -20.02 -0.67 -2.79
N ARG A 79 -18.91 -1.36 -3.07
CA ARG A 79 -18.81 -2.82 -2.88
C ARG A 79 -18.60 -3.21 -1.42
N MET A 80 -19.17 -4.35 -1.06
CA MET A 80 -18.93 -4.95 0.25
C MET A 80 -17.50 -5.51 0.34
N SER A 81 -16.82 -5.36 1.48
CA SER A 81 -15.48 -5.93 1.68
C SER A 81 -15.50 -7.47 1.53
N PRO A 82 -14.47 -8.10 0.95
CA PRO A 82 -14.37 -9.56 0.84
C PRO A 82 -14.52 -10.28 2.19
N TRP A 83 -13.97 -9.70 3.27
CA TRP A 83 -14.09 -10.25 4.63
C TRP A 83 -15.52 -10.20 5.13
N THR A 84 -16.23 -9.12 4.79
CA THR A 84 -17.65 -8.99 5.10
C THR A 84 -18.47 -10.02 4.31
N ALA A 85 -18.11 -10.29 3.05
CA ALA A 85 -18.77 -11.29 2.20
C ALA A 85 -18.59 -12.71 2.72
N MET A 86 -17.37 -13.07 3.10
CA MET A 86 -17.11 -14.35 3.76
C MET A 86 -17.90 -14.47 5.07
N GLY A 87 -18.00 -13.38 5.85
CA GLY A 87 -18.80 -13.33 7.07
C GLY A 87 -20.29 -13.63 6.83
N PHE A 88 -20.89 -12.99 5.82
CA PHE A 88 -22.29 -13.23 5.48
C PHE A 88 -22.55 -14.60 4.84
N ILE A 89 -21.62 -15.15 4.06
CA ILE A 89 -21.72 -16.54 3.57
C ILE A 89 -21.75 -17.51 4.75
N ALA A 90 -20.84 -17.35 5.71
CA ALA A 90 -20.81 -18.18 6.92
C ALA A 90 -22.10 -18.04 7.74
N MET A 91 -22.60 -16.82 7.93
CA MET A 91 -23.87 -16.58 8.63
C MET A 91 -25.08 -17.16 7.89
N GLY A 92 -25.12 -17.04 6.55
CA GLY A 92 -26.16 -17.66 5.72
C GLY A 92 -26.14 -19.18 5.84
N ALA A 93 -24.96 -19.80 5.86
CA ALA A 93 -24.80 -21.22 6.10
C ALA A 93 -25.28 -21.63 7.50
N VAL A 94 -24.97 -20.85 8.55
CA VAL A 94 -25.51 -21.07 9.91
C VAL A 94 -27.04 -21.03 9.90
N VAL A 95 -27.64 -20.04 9.24
CA VAL A 95 -29.11 -19.91 9.13
C VAL A 95 -29.72 -21.13 8.42
N LEU A 96 -29.17 -21.53 7.27
CA LEU A 96 -29.69 -22.67 6.49
C LEU A 96 -29.51 -23.99 7.23
N LEU A 97 -28.36 -24.20 7.87
CA LEU A 97 -28.16 -25.35 8.75
C LEU A 97 -29.20 -25.38 9.85
N GLY A 98 -29.64 -24.22 10.35
CA GLY A 98 -30.73 -24.07 11.33
C GLY A 98 -32.07 -24.67 10.90
N ILE A 99 -32.33 -24.92 9.61
CA ILE A 99 -33.61 -25.42 9.10
C ILE A 99 -33.75 -26.93 9.29
N THR A 100 -32.66 -27.68 9.14
CA THR A 100 -32.71 -29.14 9.14
C THR A 100 -33.26 -29.67 10.47
N PRO A 101 -34.15 -30.67 10.49
CA PRO A 101 -34.69 -31.21 11.73
C PRO A 101 -33.77 -32.24 12.41
N THR A 102 -32.68 -32.64 11.77
CA THR A 102 -31.80 -33.69 12.28
C THR A 102 -31.02 -33.25 13.53
N PRO A 103 -31.23 -33.90 14.69
CA PRO A 103 -30.44 -33.66 15.88
C PRO A 103 -29.09 -34.35 15.68
N GLY A 104 -28.03 -33.56 15.53
CA GLY A 104 -26.67 -34.08 15.37
C GLY A 104 -25.64 -33.16 15.98
N SER A 105 -24.79 -33.68 16.87
CA SER A 105 -23.73 -32.91 17.51
C SER A 105 -22.78 -32.28 16.48
N ARG A 106 -22.54 -32.94 15.34
CA ARG A 106 -21.71 -32.43 14.24
C ARG A 106 -22.26 -31.16 13.61
N ARG A 107 -23.59 -31.05 13.46
CA ARG A 107 -24.25 -29.86 12.90
C ARG A 107 -24.11 -28.66 13.81
N PHE A 108 -24.43 -28.82 15.10
CA PHE A 108 -24.25 -27.75 16.09
C PHE A 108 -22.78 -27.31 16.17
N THR A 109 -21.85 -28.26 16.05
CA THR A 109 -20.41 -27.96 16.00
C THR A 109 -20.06 -27.15 14.75
N LEU A 110 -20.53 -27.55 13.56
CA LEU A 110 -20.30 -26.80 12.33
C LEU A 110 -20.87 -25.38 12.40
N MET A 111 -22.09 -25.22 12.92
CA MET A 111 -22.68 -23.90 13.14
C MET A 111 -21.83 -23.07 14.09
N ALA A 112 -21.38 -23.65 15.21
CA ALA A 112 -20.54 -22.96 16.18
C ALA A 112 -19.16 -22.58 15.61
N THR A 113 -18.55 -23.43 14.77
CA THR A 113 -17.29 -23.13 14.08
C THR A 113 -17.45 -21.99 13.08
N LEU A 114 -18.52 -22.00 12.27
CA LEU A 114 -18.81 -20.91 11.33
C LEU A 114 -19.07 -19.60 12.07
N THR A 115 -19.87 -19.63 13.14
CA THR A 115 -20.10 -18.46 13.99
C THR A 115 -18.81 -17.96 14.65
N GLY A 116 -17.97 -18.88 15.15
CA GLY A 116 -16.67 -18.54 15.73
C GLY A 116 -15.73 -17.88 14.72
N PHE A 117 -15.70 -18.38 13.48
CA PHE A 117 -14.97 -17.75 12.38
C PHE A 117 -15.41 -16.29 12.16
N VAL A 118 -16.72 -16.04 12.05
CA VAL A 118 -17.26 -14.66 11.90
C VAL A 118 -16.86 -13.78 13.09
N GLY A 119 -16.92 -14.32 14.31
CA GLY A 119 -16.49 -13.61 15.51
C GLY A 119 -15.00 -13.24 15.48
N ILE A 120 -14.14 -14.16 15.02
CA ILE A 120 -12.70 -13.91 14.86
C ILE A 120 -12.44 -12.79 13.84
N LEU A 121 -13.13 -12.82 12.69
CA LEU A 121 -13.02 -11.76 11.68
C LEU A 121 -13.38 -10.40 12.28
N ALA A 122 -14.54 -10.32 12.92
CA ALA A 122 -15.07 -9.10 13.51
C ALA A 122 -14.16 -8.54 14.61
N SER A 123 -13.71 -9.40 15.54
CA SER A 123 -12.80 -9.00 16.62
C SER A 123 -11.46 -8.53 16.09
N THR A 124 -10.91 -9.18 15.06
CA THR A 124 -9.63 -8.75 14.46
C THR A 124 -9.73 -7.33 13.93
N VAL A 125 -10.80 -7.00 13.21
CA VAL A 125 -11.04 -5.65 12.69
C VAL A 125 -11.23 -4.63 13.82
N LEU A 126 -11.98 -4.99 14.87
CA LEU A 126 -12.17 -4.11 16.03
C LEU A 126 -10.84 -3.81 16.74
N VAL A 127 -9.96 -4.81 16.91
CA VAL A 127 -8.63 -4.60 17.50
C VAL A 127 -7.79 -3.67 16.64
N LEU A 128 -7.81 -3.81 15.32
CA LEU A 128 -7.08 -2.90 14.42
C LEU A 128 -7.56 -1.45 14.57
N TYR A 129 -8.88 -1.23 14.68
CA TYR A 129 -9.44 0.09 14.96
C TYR A 129 -8.98 0.66 16.31
N VAL A 130 -8.94 -0.17 17.36
CA VAL A 130 -8.46 0.26 18.70
C VAL A 130 -6.97 0.61 18.68
N LEU A 131 -6.16 -0.09 17.89
CA LEU A 131 -4.72 0.16 17.75
C LEU A 131 -4.39 1.30 16.78
N GLU A 132 -5.41 1.98 16.23
CA GLU A 132 -5.28 3.02 15.19
C GLU A 132 -4.44 2.56 13.99
N LEU A 133 -4.39 1.25 13.75
CA LEU A 133 -3.80 0.68 12.55
C LEU A 133 -4.88 0.74 11.47
N ASP A 134 -4.66 1.58 10.45
CA ASP A 134 -5.62 1.72 9.37
C ASP A 134 -5.83 0.36 8.69
N PRO A 135 -7.04 -0.22 8.78
CA PRO A 135 -7.35 -1.48 8.11
C PRO A 135 -7.22 -1.38 6.59
N ALA A 136 -7.18 -0.14 6.05
CA ALA A 136 -7.04 0.14 4.64
C ALA A 136 -5.58 0.38 4.18
N LEU A 137 -4.58 0.36 5.07
CA LEU A 137 -3.18 0.56 4.67
C LEU A 137 -2.59 -0.69 3.97
N GLY A 138 -1.94 -0.47 2.83
CA GLY A 138 -1.18 -1.50 2.09
C GLY A 138 -2.05 -2.47 1.25
N ALA A 139 -1.57 -3.71 1.11
CA ALA A 139 -2.27 -4.79 0.38
C ALA A 139 -3.60 -5.20 1.05
N ALA A 140 -3.91 -4.67 2.22
CA ALA A 140 -5.16 -4.86 2.95
C ALA A 140 -6.24 -3.81 2.62
N SER A 141 -5.97 -2.81 1.76
CA SER A 141 -6.96 -1.78 1.36
C SER A 141 -8.28 -2.36 0.83
N SER A 142 -8.23 -3.47 0.09
CA SER A 142 -9.41 -4.17 -0.42
C SER A 142 -10.21 -4.87 0.68
N ASN A 143 -9.64 -5.05 1.87
CA ASN A 143 -10.20 -5.80 2.99
C ASN A 143 -10.90 -4.90 4.00
N ALA A 144 -10.77 -3.58 3.88
CA ALA A 144 -11.27 -2.62 4.85
C ALA A 144 -12.77 -2.81 5.12
N MET A 145 -13.07 -3.18 6.37
CA MET A 145 -14.41 -3.42 6.87
C MET A 145 -14.77 -2.29 7.82
N ALA A 146 -15.92 -1.64 7.61
CA ALA A 146 -16.36 -0.53 8.47
C ALA A 146 -16.54 -0.97 9.94
N VAL A 147 -16.18 -0.10 10.88
CA VAL A 147 -16.25 -0.39 12.33
C VAL A 147 -17.63 -0.84 12.79
N HIS A 148 -18.71 -0.22 12.29
CA HIS A 148 -20.08 -0.61 12.64
C HIS A 148 -20.45 -2.00 12.12
N THR A 149 -19.99 -2.36 10.93
CA THR A 149 -20.17 -3.71 10.35
C THR A 149 -19.44 -4.75 11.22
N ALA A 150 -18.23 -4.43 11.71
CA ALA A 150 -17.48 -5.30 12.61
C ALA A 150 -18.19 -5.46 13.97
N GLY A 151 -18.70 -4.37 14.55
CA GLY A 151 -19.49 -4.42 15.78
C GLY A 151 -20.73 -5.29 15.65
N LEU A 152 -21.48 -5.17 14.55
CA LEU A 152 -22.69 -5.99 14.31
C LEU A 152 -22.37 -7.47 14.16
N PHE A 153 -21.33 -7.85 13.40
CA PHE A 153 -20.91 -9.26 13.34
C PHE A 153 -20.42 -9.77 14.67
N TRP A 154 -19.74 -8.95 15.47
CA TRP A 154 -19.25 -9.35 16.79
C TRP A 154 -20.42 -9.70 17.73
N VAL A 155 -21.43 -8.82 17.80
CA VAL A 155 -22.65 -9.04 18.59
C VAL A 155 -23.40 -10.28 18.10
N LEU A 156 -23.59 -10.43 16.79
CA LEU A 156 -24.25 -11.61 16.20
C LEU A 156 -23.49 -12.91 16.52
N SER A 157 -22.17 -12.86 16.48
CA SER A 157 -21.32 -14.04 16.73
C SER A 157 -21.37 -14.48 18.20
N ILE A 158 -21.37 -13.53 19.13
CA ILE A 158 -21.53 -13.83 20.56
C ILE A 158 -22.93 -14.40 20.84
N GLY A 159 -23.98 -13.76 20.32
CA GLY A 159 -25.36 -14.21 20.53
C GLY A 159 -25.60 -15.60 19.96
N ALA A 160 -25.22 -15.84 18.70
CA ALA A 160 -25.35 -17.15 18.07
C ALA A 160 -24.45 -18.20 18.74
N GLY A 161 -23.21 -17.84 19.07
CA GLY A 161 -22.22 -18.75 19.64
C GLY A 161 -22.61 -19.26 21.02
N THR A 162 -23.10 -18.36 21.89
CA THR A 162 -23.60 -18.73 23.23
C THR A 162 -24.79 -19.67 23.12
N MET A 163 -25.79 -19.36 22.29
CA MET A 163 -26.94 -20.23 22.02
C MET A 163 -26.52 -21.63 21.55
N LEU A 164 -25.60 -21.72 20.59
CA LEU A 164 -25.12 -23.00 20.04
C LEU A 164 -24.29 -23.81 21.05
N SER A 165 -23.56 -23.14 21.94
CA SER A 165 -22.76 -23.77 23.00
C SER A 165 -23.59 -24.47 24.07
N LEU A 166 -24.85 -24.06 24.23
CA LEU A 166 -25.82 -24.71 25.12
C LEU A 166 -26.40 -25.98 24.51
N GLY A 167 -26.48 -26.06 23.17
CA GLY A 167 -27.12 -27.17 22.46
C GLY A 167 -26.28 -28.44 22.30
N SER A 168 -24.94 -28.38 22.39
CA SER A 168 -24.11 -29.60 22.39
C SER A 168 -22.73 -29.43 23.06
N PRO A 169 -22.16 -30.48 23.66
CA PRO A 169 -20.84 -30.41 24.30
C PRO A 169 -19.71 -30.11 23.31
N LEU A 170 -19.79 -30.64 22.08
CA LEU A 170 -18.79 -30.34 21.03
C LEU A 170 -18.87 -28.88 20.57
N ALA A 171 -20.08 -28.32 20.39
CA ALA A 171 -20.24 -26.89 20.08
C ALA A 171 -19.69 -26.00 21.22
N ARG A 172 -19.86 -26.42 22.48
CA ARG A 172 -19.26 -25.73 23.63
C ARG A 172 -17.73 -25.77 23.61
N ARG A 173 -17.14 -26.86 23.13
CA ARG A 173 -15.68 -26.96 22.95
C ARG A 173 -15.21 -26.04 21.81
N ALA A 174 -15.91 -26.04 20.67
CA ALA A 174 -15.61 -25.13 19.56
C ALA A 174 -15.67 -23.66 20.02
N PHE A 175 -16.74 -23.27 20.71
CA PHE A 175 -16.90 -21.92 21.25
C PHE A 175 -15.76 -21.54 22.22
N ARG A 176 -15.34 -22.46 23.10
CA ARG A 176 -14.21 -22.25 24.03
C ARG A 176 -12.85 -22.12 23.36
N VAL A 177 -12.63 -22.71 22.18
CA VAL A 177 -11.37 -22.60 21.44
C VAL A 177 -11.29 -21.29 20.64
N THR A 178 -12.43 -20.70 20.27
CA THR A 178 -12.51 -19.42 19.55
C THR A 178 -11.60 -18.29 20.09
N PRO A 179 -11.55 -17.98 21.41
CA PRO A 179 -10.68 -16.92 21.92
C PRO A 179 -9.18 -17.20 21.73
N VAL A 180 -8.76 -18.47 21.75
CA VAL A 180 -7.35 -18.83 21.49
C VAL A 180 -7.00 -18.59 20.03
N LEU A 181 -7.87 -19.03 19.11
CA LEU A 181 -7.71 -18.78 17.68
C LEU A 181 -7.77 -17.28 17.35
N LEU A 182 -8.62 -16.53 18.04
CA LEU A 182 -8.66 -15.08 17.94
C LEU A 182 -7.32 -14.45 18.34
N GLY A 183 -6.73 -14.85 19.47
CA GLY A 183 -5.44 -14.35 19.90
C GLY A 183 -4.33 -14.58 18.86
N ILE A 184 -4.29 -15.78 18.28
CA ILE A 184 -3.34 -16.10 17.19
C ILE A 184 -3.60 -15.20 15.97
N MET A 185 -4.85 -15.09 15.52
CA MET A 185 -5.22 -14.29 14.34
C MET A 185 -4.91 -12.80 14.54
N VAL A 186 -5.21 -12.25 15.71
CA VAL A 186 -4.92 -10.87 16.07
C VAL A 186 -3.41 -10.62 16.04
N THR A 187 -2.61 -11.49 16.66
CA THR A 187 -1.14 -11.35 16.64
C THR A 187 -0.60 -11.37 15.21
N LEU A 188 -1.07 -12.27 14.36
CA LEU A 188 -0.66 -12.33 12.95
C LEU A 188 -1.05 -11.07 12.18
N THR A 189 -2.27 -10.57 12.40
CA THR A 189 -2.80 -9.40 11.68
C THR A 189 -2.12 -8.10 12.14
N VAL A 190 -1.88 -7.95 13.44
CA VAL A 190 -1.13 -6.81 13.99
C VAL A 190 0.31 -6.84 13.48
N ARG A 191 0.97 -8.00 13.49
CA ARG A 191 2.31 -8.15 12.91
C ARG A 191 2.32 -7.71 11.45
N GLN A 192 1.36 -8.17 10.65
CA GLN A 192 1.27 -7.80 9.24
C GLN A 192 1.04 -6.29 9.06
N GLY A 193 0.13 -5.70 9.82
CA GLY A 193 -0.15 -4.25 9.76
C GLY A 193 1.06 -3.40 10.14
N LEU A 194 1.86 -3.82 11.12
CA LEU A 194 3.12 -3.14 11.47
C LEU A 194 4.16 -3.25 10.35
N VAL A 195 4.29 -4.42 9.73
CA VAL A 195 5.20 -4.62 8.58
C VAL A 195 4.78 -3.76 7.40
N ASP A 196 3.48 -3.67 7.11
CA ASP A 196 2.96 -2.87 6.00
C ASP A 196 3.15 -1.37 6.26
N ARG A 197 2.97 -0.92 7.51
CA ARG A 197 3.30 0.45 7.94
C ARG A 197 4.80 0.75 7.75
N ASP A 198 5.68 -0.15 8.18
CA ASP A 198 7.13 0.02 8.02
C ASP A 198 7.53 0.08 6.53
N ARG A 199 6.97 -0.80 5.69
CA ARG A 199 7.19 -0.78 4.23
C ARG A 199 6.76 0.54 3.60
N PHE A 200 5.59 1.06 4.00
CA PHE A 200 5.08 2.34 3.50
C PHE A 200 5.99 3.49 3.89
N MET A 201 6.40 3.57 5.16
CA MET A 201 7.31 4.62 5.66
C MET A 201 8.68 4.56 4.98
N ARG A 202 9.23 3.36 4.74
CA ARG A 202 10.50 3.19 4.02
C ARG A 202 10.40 3.62 2.57
N ALA A 203 9.31 3.28 1.88
CA ALA A 203 9.10 3.69 0.49
C ALA A 203 9.01 5.21 0.37
N ALA A 204 8.25 5.86 1.26
CA ALA A 204 8.14 7.32 1.33
C ALA A 204 9.50 7.99 1.61
N ALA A 205 10.24 7.48 2.60
CA ALA A 205 11.56 8.00 2.95
C ALA A 205 12.58 7.83 1.80
N THR A 206 12.48 6.75 1.03
CA THR A 206 13.36 6.51 -0.13
C THR A 206 13.11 7.53 -1.24
N GLN A 207 11.84 7.84 -1.55
CA GLN A 207 11.51 8.84 -2.56
C GLN A 207 11.96 10.24 -2.13
N GLU A 208 11.73 10.60 -0.87
CA GLU A 208 12.19 11.87 -0.31
C GLU A 208 13.72 11.97 -0.39
N TRP A 209 14.44 10.91 -0.01
CA TRP A 209 15.90 10.88 -0.08
C TRP A 209 16.43 10.98 -1.52
N VAL A 210 15.77 10.33 -2.48
CA VAL A 210 16.11 10.43 -3.91
C VAL A 210 15.92 11.85 -4.43
N GLU A 211 14.79 12.49 -4.13
CA GLU A 211 14.52 13.87 -4.59
C GLU A 211 15.42 14.90 -3.90
N GLN A 212 15.73 14.71 -2.62
CA GLN A 212 16.72 15.54 -1.91
C GLN A 212 18.10 15.40 -2.54
N THR A 213 18.55 14.16 -2.79
CA THR A 213 19.85 13.89 -3.40
C THR A 213 19.96 14.48 -4.81
N LYS A 214 18.90 14.36 -5.61
CA LYS A 214 18.80 14.95 -6.94
C LYS A 214 18.89 16.47 -6.88
N SER A 215 18.12 17.10 -5.99
CA SER A 215 18.11 18.56 -5.82
C SER A 215 19.47 19.10 -5.39
N TYR A 216 20.14 18.40 -4.46
CA TYR A 216 21.51 18.73 -4.03
C TYR A 216 22.53 18.56 -5.16
N SER A 217 22.46 17.47 -5.92
CA SER A 217 23.37 17.23 -7.04
C SER A 217 23.19 18.28 -8.15
N LEU A 218 21.94 18.64 -8.45
CA LEU A 218 21.63 19.66 -9.46
C LEU A 218 22.06 21.06 -9.01
N SER A 219 21.91 21.41 -7.74
CA SER A 219 22.39 22.71 -7.23
C SER A 219 23.91 22.80 -7.28
N LEU A 220 24.62 21.73 -6.93
CA LEU A 220 26.08 21.66 -7.05
C LEU A 220 26.54 21.80 -8.50
N LEU A 221 25.90 21.07 -9.43
CA LEU A 221 26.20 21.17 -10.86
C LEU A 221 25.95 22.59 -11.40
N ARG A 222 24.85 23.24 -11.01
CA ARG A 222 24.57 24.62 -11.40
C ARG A 222 25.62 25.60 -10.87
N LEU A 223 26.03 25.45 -9.61
CA LEU A 223 27.10 26.27 -9.04
C LEU A 223 28.41 26.15 -9.83
N ARG A 224 28.76 24.92 -10.24
CA ARG A 224 29.94 24.63 -11.07
C ARG A 224 29.83 25.23 -12.47
N ILE A 225 28.71 25.02 -13.16
CA ILE A 225 28.46 25.58 -14.50
C ILE A 225 28.50 27.10 -14.44
N ASP A 226 27.82 27.73 -13.47
CA ASP A 226 27.80 29.19 -13.32
C ASP A 226 29.20 29.76 -13.01
N ALA A 227 30.04 29.03 -12.27
CA ALA A 227 31.42 29.43 -12.02
C ALA A 227 32.25 29.41 -13.32
N ILE A 228 32.16 28.33 -14.09
CA ILE A 228 32.85 28.20 -15.38
C ILE A 228 32.36 29.27 -16.36
N ASP A 229 31.05 29.47 -16.45
CA ASP A 229 30.42 30.47 -17.33
C ASP A 229 30.79 31.92 -16.92
N ARG A 230 30.92 32.21 -15.62
CA ARG A 230 31.47 33.49 -15.13
C ARG A 230 32.93 33.69 -15.56
N MET A 231 33.78 32.67 -15.45
CA MET A 231 35.17 32.74 -15.91
C MET A 231 35.23 32.94 -17.42
N ALA A 232 34.46 32.16 -18.19
CA ALA A 232 34.40 32.26 -19.65
C ALA A 232 33.95 33.65 -20.12
N ARG A 233 32.92 34.24 -19.50
CA ARG A 233 32.49 35.62 -19.82
C ARG A 233 33.56 36.67 -19.53
N ARG A 234 34.34 36.53 -18.46
CA ARG A 234 35.44 37.46 -18.14
C ARG A 234 36.57 37.37 -19.16
N ILE A 235 36.88 36.15 -19.62
CA ILE A 235 37.85 35.94 -20.71
C ILE A 235 37.36 36.63 -21.99
N GLY A 236 36.12 36.38 -22.41
CA GLY A 236 35.55 36.99 -23.61
C GLY A 236 35.42 38.52 -23.55
N ALA A 237 35.33 39.10 -22.35
CA ALA A 237 35.35 40.54 -22.14
C ALA A 237 36.76 41.16 -22.10
N GLY A 238 37.82 40.35 -22.24
CA GLY A 238 39.21 40.81 -22.16
C GLY A 238 39.63 41.26 -20.76
N ALA A 239 39.04 40.67 -19.70
CA ALA A 239 39.29 41.09 -18.32
C ALA A 239 40.69 40.73 -17.81
N TYR A 240 41.36 39.75 -18.42
CA TYR A 240 42.69 39.27 -18.04
C TYR A 240 43.75 39.75 -19.03
N ARG A 241 44.90 40.22 -18.52
CA ARG A 241 46.01 40.71 -19.34
C ARG A 241 47.09 39.65 -19.59
N SER A 242 47.11 38.59 -18.79
CA SER A 242 48.04 37.45 -18.91
C SER A 242 47.42 36.16 -18.36
N ALA A 243 47.98 35.02 -18.75
CA ALA A 243 47.58 33.70 -18.25
C ALA A 243 47.72 33.57 -16.72
N ASP A 244 48.72 34.23 -16.12
CA ASP A 244 48.93 34.26 -14.66
C ASP A 244 47.76 34.92 -13.91
N GLU A 245 47.20 36.01 -14.46
CA GLU A 245 46.08 36.73 -13.85
C GLU A 245 44.79 35.90 -13.89
N TRP A 246 44.60 35.12 -14.95
CA TRP A 246 43.53 34.13 -15.03
C TRP A 246 43.74 32.97 -14.05
N GLY A 247 44.96 32.45 -13.93
CA GLY A 247 45.30 31.37 -13.00
C GLY A 247 44.99 31.71 -11.53
N ILE A 248 45.20 32.96 -11.12
CA ILE A 248 44.86 33.43 -9.77
C ILE A 248 43.33 33.46 -9.54
N ASP A 249 42.54 33.93 -10.51
CA ASP A 249 41.06 33.93 -10.40
C ASP A 249 40.51 32.50 -10.45
N ALA A 250 41.05 31.65 -11.33
CA ALA A 250 40.69 30.24 -11.45
C ALA A 250 40.99 29.46 -10.15
N ALA A 251 42.12 29.72 -9.50
CA ALA A 251 42.48 29.10 -8.21
C ALA A 251 41.39 29.27 -7.13
N TYR A 252 40.69 30.41 -7.12
CA TYR A 252 39.59 30.64 -6.18
C TYR A 252 38.40 29.70 -6.41
N TYR A 253 38.07 29.40 -7.67
CA TYR A 253 36.96 28.50 -8.02
C TYR A 253 37.34 27.02 -7.92
N LEU A 254 38.60 26.70 -8.19
CA LEU A 254 39.14 25.35 -8.11
C LEU A 254 39.02 24.79 -6.69
N ASP A 255 39.41 25.56 -5.69
CA ASP A 255 39.36 25.16 -4.27
C ASP A 255 37.92 25.10 -3.74
N ARG A 256 37.06 26.06 -4.13
CA ARG A 256 35.75 26.25 -3.46
C ARG A 256 34.53 25.68 -4.17
N VAL A 257 34.62 25.45 -5.47
CA VAL A 257 33.44 25.11 -6.31
C VAL A 257 33.69 23.85 -7.13
N LEU A 258 34.90 23.67 -7.65
CA LEU A 258 35.24 22.57 -8.54
C LEU A 258 35.90 21.37 -7.84
N ASP A 259 35.98 21.34 -6.51
CA ASP A 259 36.58 20.24 -5.71
C ASP A 259 37.99 19.84 -6.19
N GLY A 260 38.80 20.82 -6.62
CA GLY A 260 40.14 20.55 -7.14
C GLY A 260 40.17 19.87 -8.52
N HIS A 261 39.05 19.81 -9.24
CA HIS A 261 39.07 19.46 -10.66
C HIS A 261 39.58 20.66 -11.47
N GLY A 262 40.64 20.45 -12.26
CA GLY A 262 41.24 21.47 -13.12
C GLY A 262 40.25 22.10 -14.12
N VAL A 263 40.50 23.36 -14.46
CA VAL A 263 39.77 24.09 -15.50
C VAL A 263 40.76 24.54 -16.57
N GLY A 264 40.39 24.42 -17.85
CA GLY A 264 41.24 24.80 -18.97
C GLY A 264 40.53 25.78 -19.91
N VAL A 265 41.30 26.64 -20.56
CA VAL A 265 40.86 27.57 -21.61
C VAL A 265 41.44 27.08 -22.93
N LEU A 266 40.63 27.10 -23.99
CA LEU A 266 41.08 26.80 -25.36
C LEU A 266 41.13 28.08 -26.17
N ASP A 267 42.24 28.33 -26.88
CA ASP A 267 42.31 29.39 -27.89
C ASP A 267 41.66 28.98 -29.23
N GLU A 268 41.62 29.90 -30.19
CA GLU A 268 41.04 29.67 -31.53
C GLU A 268 41.84 28.62 -32.34
N GLU A 269 43.12 28.43 -32.03
CA GLU A 269 44.03 27.42 -32.57
C GLU A 269 43.99 26.07 -31.81
N LEU A 270 43.10 25.93 -30.82
CA LEU A 270 42.93 24.76 -29.93
C LEU A 270 44.11 24.51 -28.96
N ASN A 271 44.91 25.52 -28.65
CA ASN A 271 45.90 25.41 -27.58
C ASN A 271 45.18 25.49 -26.22
N VAL A 272 45.56 24.62 -25.29
CA VAL A 272 44.92 24.54 -23.96
C VAL A 272 45.81 25.17 -22.91
N GLU A 273 45.33 26.23 -22.25
CA GLU A 273 45.92 26.79 -21.03
C GLU A 273 45.18 26.26 -19.81
N TRP A 274 45.90 25.61 -18.88
CA TRP A 274 45.32 24.93 -17.72
C TRP A 274 45.50 25.75 -16.44
N ALA A 275 44.46 25.77 -15.61
CA ALA A 275 44.53 26.13 -14.20
C ALA A 275 44.21 24.88 -13.38
N LEU A 276 45.18 24.44 -12.58
CA LEU A 276 45.12 23.22 -11.78
C LEU A 276 45.21 23.58 -10.31
N SER A 277 44.47 22.87 -9.47
CA SER A 277 44.55 23.02 -8.01
C SER A 277 45.74 22.30 -7.39
N ASP A 278 46.28 21.28 -8.07
CA ASP A 278 47.40 20.46 -7.61
C ASP A 278 48.58 20.57 -8.60
N PRO A 279 49.74 21.11 -8.18
CA PRO A 279 50.95 21.18 -9.01
C PRO A 279 51.47 19.81 -9.48
N ALA A 280 51.16 18.72 -8.76
CA ALA A 280 51.57 17.37 -9.17
C ALA A 280 50.77 16.86 -10.38
N LEU A 281 49.49 17.24 -10.49
CA LEU A 281 48.64 16.93 -11.64
C LEU A 281 49.06 17.71 -12.90
N ALA A 282 49.69 18.89 -12.72
CA ALA A 282 50.23 19.67 -13.82
C ALA A 282 51.38 18.95 -14.53
N LEU A 283 52.26 18.30 -13.76
CA LEU A 283 53.35 17.48 -14.27
C LEU A 283 52.83 16.23 -15.02
N GLU A 284 51.81 15.54 -14.50
CA GLU A 284 51.22 14.38 -15.18
C GLU A 284 50.47 14.76 -16.47
N LEU A 285 49.78 15.91 -16.50
CA LEU A 285 49.09 16.40 -17.69
C LEU A 285 50.05 16.94 -18.75
N GLU A 286 51.12 17.64 -18.37
CA GLU A 286 52.19 18.03 -19.30
C GLU A 286 52.87 16.80 -19.92
N GLU A 287 53.07 15.72 -19.16
CA GLU A 287 53.62 14.45 -19.67
C GLU A 287 52.64 13.72 -20.61
N TRP A 288 51.34 13.83 -20.36
CA TRP A 288 50.28 13.23 -21.20
C TRP A 288 50.01 14.02 -22.49
N ILE A 289 50.04 15.36 -22.43
CA ILE A 289 49.83 16.29 -23.55
C ILE A 289 51.10 16.42 -24.41
N GLY A 290 52.28 16.33 -23.80
CA GLY A 290 53.58 16.32 -24.49
C GLY A 290 53.80 15.13 -25.42
N ARG A 291 52.87 14.16 -25.45
CA ARG A 291 52.81 13.12 -26.48
C ARG A 291 51.95 13.61 -27.66
N PRO A 292 52.56 13.95 -28.82
CA PRO A 292 51.89 14.65 -29.93
C PRO A 292 50.74 13.88 -30.63
N ALA A 293 50.41 12.66 -30.20
CA ALA A 293 49.41 11.81 -30.86
C ALA A 293 48.16 11.48 -30.00
N ALA A 294 48.16 11.70 -28.68
CA ALA A 294 47.07 11.24 -27.81
C ALA A 294 46.12 12.36 -27.36
N GLY A 295 46.64 13.51 -26.93
CA GLY A 295 45.82 14.63 -26.44
C GLY A 295 45.00 15.32 -27.53
N SER A 296 45.59 15.55 -28.71
CA SER A 296 44.95 16.25 -29.83
C SER A 296 43.81 15.47 -30.47
N VAL A 297 43.89 14.13 -30.48
CA VAL A 297 42.85 13.24 -31.04
C VAL A 297 41.64 13.14 -30.09
N ALA A 298 41.88 13.05 -28.78
CA ALA A 298 40.80 13.01 -27.78
C ALA A 298 40.04 14.35 -27.69
N LEU A 299 40.76 15.48 -27.79
CA LEU A 299 40.17 16.83 -27.79
C LEU A 299 39.43 17.13 -29.10
N ARG A 300 39.93 16.72 -30.27
CA ARG A 300 39.18 16.82 -31.54
C ARG A 300 37.91 15.98 -31.54
N ALA A 301 37.96 14.75 -31.03
CA ALA A 301 36.78 13.89 -30.92
C ALA A 301 35.73 14.44 -29.92
N ALA A 302 36.18 15.13 -28.86
CA ALA A 302 35.28 15.82 -27.91
C ALA A 302 34.69 17.09 -28.53
N ALA A 303 35.47 17.89 -29.25
CA ALA A 303 35.01 19.08 -29.96
C ALA A 303 33.97 18.74 -31.04
N GLU A 304 34.23 17.74 -31.89
CA GLU A 304 33.29 17.26 -32.91
C GLU A 304 31.99 16.71 -32.30
N ARG A 305 32.04 16.07 -31.13
CA ARG A 305 30.83 15.60 -30.42
C ARG A 305 30.03 16.72 -29.78
N VAL A 306 30.65 17.82 -29.36
CA VAL A 306 29.95 19.00 -28.82
C VAL A 306 29.29 19.80 -29.95
N THR A 307 29.89 19.86 -31.14
CA THR A 307 29.27 20.51 -32.32
C THR A 307 28.07 19.73 -32.86
N LEU A 308 27.98 18.42 -32.59
CA LEU A 308 26.85 17.57 -33.01
C LEU A 308 25.65 17.62 -32.06
N LEU A 309 25.76 18.31 -30.90
CA LEU A 309 24.70 18.42 -29.89
C LEU A 309 24.12 19.84 -29.74
N THR A 310 24.53 20.78 -30.61
CA THR A 310 23.88 22.08 -30.84
C THR A 310 23.04 22.04 -32.11
#